data_AF-A0ABD6MC94-F1
#
_entry.id   AF-A0ABD6MC94-F1
#
_cell.length_a   1.000
_cell.length_b   1.000
_cell.length_c   1.000
_cell.angle_alpha   90.00
_cell.angle_beta   90.00
_cell.angle_gamma   90.00
#
_symmetry.space_group_name_H-M   'P 1'
#
loop_
_entity.id
_entity.type
_entity.pdbx_description
1 polymer ?
#
loop_
_entity_poly.entity_id
_entity_poly.type
_entity_poly.pdbx_seq_one_letter_code
_entity_poly.pdbx_strand_id
1 'polypeptide(L)'
;MTYRTEYIAGIRAFADWLENNPAVAVPGSEKFLLPLHTNPAVEEFAAKHSLAVAADSEGNESAEVTFGPIAYQAYGYVDFNEHLARNDERNARRWAEKQGLEFRRAEEEDSRDRAADVADEVAAEDGHRFVGVPFQRKAEAA
;
A
#
# COMPACT_ATOMS: atom_id res chain seq x y z
N MET A 1 -17.68 -13.24 10.07
CA MET A 1 -17.66 -13.57 11.51
C MET A 1 -16.74 -14.75 11.85
N THR A 2 -16.58 -15.74 10.95
CA THR A 2 -15.72 -16.93 11.15
C THR A 2 -14.27 -16.62 11.50
N TYR A 3 -13.63 -15.69 10.79
CA TYR A 3 -12.23 -15.33 11.03
C TYR A 3 -11.94 -14.84 12.46
N ARG A 4 -12.83 -14.06 13.06
CA ARG A 4 -12.63 -13.56 14.44
C ARG A 4 -12.71 -14.70 15.45
N THR A 5 -13.69 -15.58 15.30
CA THR A 5 -13.88 -16.71 16.21
C THR A 5 -12.71 -17.69 16.13
N GLU A 6 -12.27 -18.02 14.91
CA GLU A 6 -11.11 -18.89 14.67
C GLU A 6 -9.82 -18.28 15.23
N TYR A 7 -9.60 -16.98 15.04
CA TYR A 7 -8.44 -16.28 15.58
C TYR A 7 -8.42 -16.31 17.12
N ILE A 8 -9.55 -16.04 17.77
CA ILE A 8 -9.67 -16.11 19.25
C ILE A 8 -9.43 -17.55 19.74
N ALA A 9 -9.97 -18.55 19.05
CA ALA A 9 -9.75 -19.95 19.38
C ALA A 9 -8.26 -20.33 19.26
N GLY A 10 -7.57 -19.85 18.23
CA GLY A 10 -6.13 -20.04 18.04
C GLY A 10 -5.29 -19.43 19.17
N ILE A 11 -5.60 -18.20 19.61
CA ILE A 11 -4.91 -17.56 20.74
C ILE A 11 -5.09 -18.36 22.04
N ARG A 12 -6.31 -18.85 22.30
CA ARG A 12 -6.58 -19.68 23.50
C ARG A 12 -5.80 -20.98 23.46
N ALA A 13 -5.85 -21.69 22.32
CA ALA A 13 -5.08 -22.92 22.15
C ALA A 13 -3.56 -22.70 22.29
N PHE A 14 -3.06 -21.55 21.85
CA PHE A 14 -1.65 -21.18 22.05
C PHE A 14 -1.31 -20.95 23.52
N ALA A 15 -2.16 -20.26 24.27
CA ALA A 15 -1.99 -20.08 25.71
C ALA A 15 -1.99 -21.42 26.46
N ASP A 16 -2.98 -22.28 26.19
CA ASP A 16 -3.07 -23.63 26.77
C ASP A 16 -1.80 -24.45 26.44
N TRP A 17 -1.27 -24.33 25.23
CA TRP A 17 -0.04 -25.02 24.84
C TRP A 17 1.17 -24.50 25.61
N LEU A 18 1.33 -23.18 25.80
CA LEU A 18 2.41 -22.59 26.58
C LEU A 18 2.38 -23.06 28.04
N GLU A 19 1.20 -23.10 28.66
CA GLU A 19 1.02 -23.60 30.03
C GLU A 19 1.46 -25.07 30.17
N ASN A 20 1.20 -25.90 29.15
CA ASN A 20 1.60 -27.30 29.12
C ASN A 20 3.07 -27.52 28.72
N ASN A 21 3.79 -26.49 28.29
CA ASN A 21 5.18 -26.58 27.80
C ASN A 21 6.07 -25.51 28.44
N PRO A 22 6.27 -25.52 29.78
CA PRO A 22 6.91 -24.41 30.52
C PRO A 22 8.41 -24.21 30.21
N ALA A 23 9.05 -25.18 29.56
CA ALA A 23 10.45 -25.08 29.13
C ALA A 23 10.62 -24.30 27.82
N VAL A 24 9.54 -24.04 27.09
CA VAL A 24 9.59 -23.32 25.82
C VAL A 24 9.70 -21.81 26.08
N ALA A 25 10.61 -21.15 25.37
CA ALA A 25 10.75 -19.70 25.42
C ALA A 25 9.52 -19.02 24.80
N VAL A 26 9.03 -17.95 25.44
CA VAL A 26 7.98 -17.11 24.89
C VAL A 26 8.56 -16.09 23.90
N PRO A 27 7.82 -15.69 22.85
CA PRO A 27 8.25 -14.63 21.95
C PRO A 27 8.54 -13.33 22.71
N GLY A 28 9.70 -12.74 22.48
CA GLY A 28 10.09 -11.46 23.09
C GLY A 28 9.52 -10.23 22.38
N SER A 29 8.87 -10.38 21.22
CA SER A 29 8.15 -9.28 20.59
C SER A 29 6.81 -9.10 21.29
N GLU A 30 6.74 -8.10 22.13
CA GLU A 30 5.62 -7.83 23.02
C GLU A 30 4.38 -7.25 22.31
N LYS A 31 4.38 -7.07 20.98
CA LYS A 31 3.35 -6.26 20.31
C LYS A 31 2.56 -6.99 19.24
N PHE A 32 1.24 -6.99 19.39
CA PHE A 32 0.28 -7.19 18.30
C PHE A 32 -0.02 -5.83 17.67
N LEU A 33 0.31 -5.68 16.39
CA LEU A 33 0.08 -4.44 15.65
C LEU A 33 -1.29 -4.46 14.98
N LEU A 34 -2.07 -3.39 15.21
CA LEU A 34 -3.31 -3.11 14.50
C LEU A 34 -3.12 -1.84 13.65
N PRO A 35 -2.86 -1.97 12.34
CA PRO A 35 -2.79 -0.81 11.46
C PRO A 35 -4.21 -0.29 11.21
N LEU A 36 -4.47 0.95 11.64
CA LEU A 36 -5.72 1.67 11.39
C LEU A 36 -5.61 2.67 10.23
N HIS A 37 -4.41 2.80 9.67
CA HIS A 37 -4.05 3.63 8.51
C HIS A 37 -4.15 5.15 8.74
N THR A 38 -5.04 5.66 9.58
CA THR A 38 -5.18 7.12 9.83
C THR A 38 -5.13 7.46 11.31
N ASN A 39 -4.57 8.62 11.64
CA ASN A 39 -4.58 9.16 13.01
C ASN A 39 -6.00 9.28 13.60
N PRO A 40 -7.01 9.85 12.90
CA PRO A 40 -8.37 9.90 13.44
C PRO A 40 -8.99 8.55 13.82
N ALA A 41 -8.63 7.47 13.12
CA ALA A 41 -9.08 6.12 13.48
C ALA A 41 -8.43 5.63 14.79
N VAL A 42 -7.20 6.04 15.07
CA VAL A 42 -6.53 5.79 16.36
C VAL A 42 -7.19 6.60 17.48
N GLU A 43 -7.53 7.87 17.24
CA GLU A 43 -8.24 8.70 18.21
C GLU A 43 -9.60 8.10 18.57
N GLU A 44 -10.38 7.63 17.58
CA GLU A 44 -11.66 6.95 17.81
C GLU A 44 -11.47 5.67 18.63
N PHE A 45 -10.48 4.86 18.27
CA PHE A 45 -10.13 3.65 19.02
C PHE A 45 -9.74 3.99 20.46
N ALA A 46 -8.88 4.98 20.66
CA ALA A 46 -8.42 5.41 21.98
C ALA A 46 -9.58 5.91 22.84
N ALA A 47 -10.47 6.74 22.28
CA ALA A 47 -11.64 7.26 22.98
C ALA A 47 -12.58 6.13 23.43
N LYS A 48 -12.88 5.18 22.53
CA LYS A 48 -13.74 4.02 22.82
C LYS A 48 -13.19 3.13 23.93
N HIS A 49 -11.87 3.06 24.05
CA HIS A 49 -11.17 2.20 25.01
C HIS A 49 -10.58 2.96 26.20
N SER A 50 -10.85 4.27 26.32
CA SER A 50 -10.32 5.14 27.38
C SER A 50 -8.78 5.13 27.48
N LEU A 51 -8.11 5.18 26.33
CA LEU A 51 -6.66 5.14 26.19
C LEU A 51 -6.10 6.54 25.88
N ALA A 52 -4.83 6.74 26.21
CA ALA A 52 -4.06 7.88 25.74
C ALA A 52 -3.58 7.65 24.31
N VAL A 53 -3.54 8.72 23.52
CA VAL A 53 -2.89 8.74 22.21
C VAL A 53 -1.49 9.32 22.36
N ALA A 54 -0.51 8.66 21.75
CA ALA A 54 0.88 9.12 21.66
C ALA A 54 1.25 9.35 20.20
N ALA A 55 1.84 10.51 19.91
CA ALA A 55 2.39 10.82 18.60
C ALA A 55 3.92 10.61 18.60
N ASP A 56 4.45 10.04 17.52
CA ASP A 56 5.90 9.94 17.31
C ASP A 56 6.48 11.21 16.65
N SER A 57 7.78 11.18 16.32
CA SER A 57 8.47 12.32 15.68
C SER A 57 7.99 12.65 14.27
N GLU A 58 7.27 11.73 13.62
CA GLU A 58 6.66 11.94 12.30
C GLU A 58 5.20 12.40 12.42
N GLY A 59 4.67 12.51 13.64
CA GLY A 59 3.28 12.86 13.92
C GLY A 59 2.31 11.69 13.78
N ASN A 60 2.80 10.47 13.54
CA ASN A 60 1.96 9.30 13.48
C ASN A 60 1.48 8.94 14.89
N GLU A 61 0.21 8.58 15.01
CA GLU A 61 -0.42 8.35 16.30
C GLU A 61 -0.55 6.87 16.63
N SER A 62 -0.47 6.57 17.92
CA SER A 62 -0.74 5.23 18.42
C SER A 62 -1.42 5.24 19.78
N ALA A 63 -2.19 4.19 20.03
CA ALA A 63 -2.81 3.91 21.32
C ALA A 63 -2.61 2.42 21.64
N GLU A 64 -2.37 2.11 22.91
CA GLU A 64 -1.95 0.77 23.33
C GLU A 64 -2.87 0.21 24.41
N VAL A 65 -3.31 -1.04 24.23
CA VAL A 65 -3.96 -1.85 25.27
C VAL A 65 -2.98 -2.93 25.70
N THR A 66 -2.74 -3.09 27.00
CA THR A 66 -1.79 -4.09 27.52
C THR A 66 -2.49 -5.30 28.17
N PHE A 67 -1.90 -6.47 27.98
CA PHE A 67 -2.30 -7.77 28.52
C PHE A 67 -1.05 -8.44 29.12
N GLY A 68 -0.70 -8.08 30.35
CA GLY A 68 0.60 -8.46 30.92
C GLY A 68 1.74 -7.79 30.11
N PRO A 69 2.76 -8.55 29.67
CA PRO A 69 3.82 -8.00 28.81
C PRO A 69 3.37 -7.81 27.35
N ILE A 70 2.15 -8.20 26.97
CA ILE A 70 1.70 -8.14 25.57
C ILE A 70 0.92 -6.84 25.34
N ALA A 71 1.39 -5.99 24.45
CA ALA A 71 0.72 -4.81 23.93
C ALA A 71 -0.08 -5.12 22.65
N TYR A 72 -1.30 -4.60 22.58
CA TYR A 72 -2.10 -4.49 21.36
C TYR A 72 -2.07 -3.02 20.93
N GLN A 73 -1.21 -2.70 19.97
CA GLN A 73 -0.92 -1.33 19.55
C GLN A 73 -1.72 -0.99 18.29
N ALA A 74 -2.71 -0.11 18.44
CA ALA A 74 -3.36 0.56 17.32
C ALA A 74 -2.45 1.68 16.83
N TYR A 75 -2.16 1.70 15.53
CA TYR A 75 -1.25 2.68 14.92
C TYR A 75 -1.85 3.27 13.65
N GLY A 76 -1.72 4.59 13.51
CA GLY A 76 -2.24 5.41 12.43
C GLY A 76 -1.13 6.26 11.84
N TYR A 77 -1.36 6.77 10.64
CA TYR A 77 -0.38 7.58 9.92
C TYR A 77 -0.95 8.97 9.64
N VAL A 78 -0.06 9.96 9.58
CA VAL A 78 -0.39 11.30 9.06
C VAL A 78 -0.76 11.21 7.59
N ASP A 79 0.05 10.51 6.80
CA ASP A 79 -0.23 10.16 5.41
C ASP A 79 0.16 8.71 5.15
N PHE A 80 -0.84 7.83 5.12
CA PHE A 80 -0.62 6.42 4.84
C PHE A 80 -0.17 6.15 3.41
N ASN A 81 -0.65 6.92 2.44
CA ASN A 81 -0.30 6.70 1.04
C ASN A 81 1.15 7.10 0.80
N GLU A 82 1.60 8.20 1.41
CA GLU A 82 3.01 8.58 1.38
C GLU A 82 3.88 7.54 2.08
N HIS A 83 3.44 7.01 3.23
CA HIS A 83 4.13 5.91 3.91
C HIS A 83 4.29 4.68 3.00
N LEU A 84 3.21 4.26 2.33
CA LEU A 84 3.23 3.17 1.37
C LEU A 84 4.18 3.45 0.21
N ALA A 85 4.12 4.64 -0.40
CA ALA A 85 5.01 5.02 -1.49
C ALA A 85 6.48 4.97 -1.09
N ARG A 86 6.84 5.49 0.09
CA ARG A 86 8.20 5.39 0.64
C ARG A 86 8.62 3.95 0.89
N ASN A 87 7.70 3.12 1.39
CA ASN A 87 7.98 1.69 1.63
C ASN A 87 8.22 0.93 0.32
N ASP A 88 7.39 1.18 -0.68
CA ASP A 88 7.52 0.60 -2.02
C ASP A 88 8.82 1.03 -2.69
N GLU A 89 9.20 2.30 -2.58
CA GLU A 89 10.49 2.78 -3.08
C GLU A 89 11.65 2.04 -2.40
N ARG A 90 11.65 1.90 -1.06
CA ARG A 90 12.69 1.14 -0.35
C ARG A 90 12.73 -0.32 -0.79
N ASN A 91 11.58 -0.95 -0.98
CA ASN A 91 11.49 -2.35 -1.41
C ASN A 91 12.01 -2.52 -2.84
N ALA A 92 11.63 -1.62 -3.75
CA ALA A 92 12.16 -1.57 -5.11
C ALA A 92 13.68 -1.40 -5.10
N ARG A 93 14.20 -0.49 -4.25
CA ARG A 93 15.65 -0.29 -4.09
C ARG A 93 16.38 -1.55 -3.64
N ARG A 94 15.88 -2.19 -2.58
CA ARG A 94 16.43 -3.46 -2.06
C ARG A 94 16.36 -4.59 -3.08
N TRP A 95 15.30 -4.63 -3.89
CA TRP A 95 15.15 -5.63 -4.93
C TRP A 95 16.18 -5.40 -6.06
N ALA A 96 16.30 -4.16 -6.56
CA ALA A 96 17.25 -3.82 -7.61
C ALA A 96 18.70 -4.12 -7.19
N GLU A 97 19.08 -3.77 -5.96
CA GLU A 97 20.39 -4.11 -5.39
C GLU A 97 20.65 -5.63 -5.43
N LYS A 98 19.67 -6.44 -5.03
CA LYS A 98 19.77 -7.92 -5.11
C LYS A 98 19.89 -8.45 -6.53
N GLN A 99 19.42 -7.70 -7.53
CA GLN A 99 19.54 -8.06 -8.95
C GLN A 99 20.77 -7.44 -9.62
N GLY A 100 21.58 -6.64 -8.90
CA GLY A 100 22.69 -5.89 -9.49
C GLY A 100 22.23 -4.81 -10.47
N LEU A 101 21.02 -4.28 -10.29
CA LEU A 101 20.43 -3.23 -11.13
C LEU A 101 20.64 -1.86 -10.47
N GLU A 102 20.94 -0.85 -11.29
CA GLU A 102 21.08 0.54 -10.85
C GLU A 102 19.86 1.38 -11.26
N PHE A 103 19.36 2.22 -10.35
CA PHE A 103 18.35 3.22 -10.72
C PHE A 103 19.01 4.31 -11.54
N ARG A 104 18.52 4.50 -12.76
CA ARG A 104 18.81 5.70 -13.54
C ARG A 104 17.59 6.60 -13.50
N ARG A 105 17.83 7.90 -13.42
CA ARG A 105 16.80 8.88 -13.71
C ARG A 105 16.32 8.58 -15.13
N ALA A 106 15.01 8.44 -15.32
CA ALA A 106 14.47 8.46 -16.66
C ALA A 106 14.84 9.82 -17.25
N GLU A 107 15.73 9.83 -18.24
CA GLU A 107 15.84 10.98 -19.10
C GLU A 107 14.45 11.15 -19.71
N GLU A 108 13.91 12.36 -19.64
CA GLU A 108 12.77 12.75 -20.45
C GLU A 108 13.26 12.74 -21.91
N GLU A 109 13.50 11.54 -22.46
CA GLU A 109 13.77 11.38 -23.87
C GLU A 109 12.54 11.92 -24.59
N ASP A 110 12.82 12.92 -25.42
CA ASP A 110 11.93 13.74 -26.20
C ASP A 110 10.95 12.87 -27.00
N SER A 111 9.89 12.39 -26.34
CA SER A 111 8.86 11.57 -26.98
C SER A 111 8.03 12.35 -28.00
N ARG A 112 8.35 13.64 -28.22
CA ARG A 112 7.84 14.43 -29.35
C ARG A 112 8.58 14.11 -30.64
N ASP A 113 9.88 13.83 -30.59
CA ASP A 113 10.68 13.61 -31.81
C ASP A 113 10.42 12.22 -32.41
N ARG A 114 10.24 11.19 -31.57
CA ARG A 114 9.93 9.84 -32.07
C ARG A 114 8.57 9.72 -32.75
N ALA A 115 7.62 10.62 -32.45
CA ALA A 115 6.33 10.65 -33.12
C ALA A 115 6.39 11.32 -34.51
N ALA A 116 7.36 12.21 -34.73
CA ALA A 116 7.58 12.85 -36.03
C ALA A 116 8.27 11.90 -37.01
N ASP A 117 9.26 11.12 -36.55
CA ASP A 117 9.98 10.18 -37.41
C ASP A 117 9.07 9.04 -37.94
N VAL A 118 8.13 8.55 -37.12
CA VAL A 118 7.15 7.54 -37.56
C VAL A 118 6.16 8.11 -38.58
N ALA A 119 5.84 9.40 -38.53
CA ALA A 119 4.91 10.01 -39.47
C ALA A 119 5.52 10.14 -40.89
N ASP A 120 6.81 10.42 -40.99
CA ASP A 120 7.53 10.50 -42.27
C ASP A 120 7.81 9.10 -42.86
N GLU A 121 8.04 8.08 -42.03
CA GLU A 121 8.22 6.69 -42.49
C GLU A 121 6.93 6.12 -43.13
N VAL A 122 5.76 6.43 -42.55
CA VAL A 122 4.45 6.00 -43.08
C VAL A 122 4.05 6.79 -44.34
N ALA A 123 4.50 8.03 -44.49
CA ALA A 123 4.27 8.85 -45.68
C ALA A 123 5.12 8.41 -46.89
N ALA A 124 6.24 7.73 -46.67
CA ALA A 124 7.13 7.26 -47.72
C ALA A 124 6.71 5.91 -48.35
N GLU A 125 6.00 5.04 -47.61
CA GLU A 125 5.67 3.68 -48.08
C GLU A 125 4.31 3.52 -48.77
N ASP A 126 3.30 4.37 -48.52
CA ASP A 126 1.95 4.14 -49.07
C ASP A 126 1.53 5.19 -50.12
N GLY A 127 2.01 4.96 -51.34
CA GLY A 127 1.40 5.50 -52.54
C GLY A 127 -0.07 5.09 -52.64
N HIS A 128 -0.96 6.05 -52.41
CA HIS A 128 -2.37 6.06 -52.79
C HIS A 128 -3.26 4.88 -52.35
N ARG A 129 -4.08 5.10 -51.31
CA ARG A 129 -5.52 4.76 -51.38
C ARG A 129 -6.38 5.62 -50.46
N PHE A 130 -7.00 6.64 -51.03
CA PHE A 130 -8.13 7.32 -50.40
C PHE A 130 -9.28 6.32 -50.19
N VAL A 131 -9.72 6.15 -48.94
CA VAL A 131 -11.07 5.64 -48.64
C VAL A 131 -11.79 6.70 -47.82
N GLY A 132 -12.29 7.73 -48.52
CA GLY A 132 -13.29 8.62 -47.96
C GLY A 132 -14.62 7.87 -47.87
N VAL A 133 -15.17 7.72 -46.67
CA VAL A 133 -16.59 7.39 -46.50
C VAL A 133 -17.32 8.73 -46.29
N PRO A 134 -18.27 9.12 -47.16
CA PRO A 134 -19.00 10.37 -46.97
C PRO A 134 -20.01 10.23 -45.82
N PHE A 135 -19.84 11.04 -44.79
CA PHE A 135 -20.81 11.20 -43.70
C PHE A 135 -22.03 11.99 -44.21
N GLN A 136 -23.17 11.33 -44.40
CA GLN A 136 -24.44 12.01 -44.65
C GLN A 136 -25.18 12.27 -43.34
N ARG A 137 -25.25 13.55 -42.93
CA ARG A 137 -26.23 14.03 -41.93
C ARG A 137 -27.62 13.98 -42.56
N LYS A 138 -28.53 13.16 -42.01
CA LYS A 138 -29.97 13.38 -42.22
C LYS A 138 -30.44 14.46 -41.25
N ALA A 139 -30.87 15.58 -41.82
CA ALA A 139 -31.83 16.47 -41.17
C ALA A 139 -33.22 15.93 -41.47
N GLU A 140 -34.10 15.90 -40.47
CA GLU A 140 -35.52 16.17 -40.70
C GLU A 140 -36.19 16.58 -39.38
N ALA A 141 -36.84 17.74 -39.44
CA ALA A 141 -37.81 18.22 -38.48
C ALA A 141 -39.12 18.45 -39.25
N ALA A 142 -40.23 17.99 -38.69
CA ALA A 142 -41.55 18.65 -38.70
C ALA A 142 -42.48 17.87 -37.75
#